data_AF-A0A7S4Q2U4-F1
#
_entry.id   AF-A0A7S4Q2U4-F1
#
_cell.length_a   1.000
_cell.length_b   1.000
_cell.length_c   1.000
_cell.angle_alpha   90.00
_cell.angle_beta   90.00
_cell.angle_gamma   90.00
#
_symmetry.space_group_name_H-M   'P 1'
#
loop_
_entity.id
_entity.type
_entity.pdbx_description
1 polymer ?
#
loop_
_entity_poly.entity_id
_entity_poly.type
_entity_poly.pdbx_seq_one_letter_code
_entity_poly.pdbx_strand_id
1 'polypeptide(L)'
;GADRPACLMAVPNAANVDVDLLLLAGYCGAAVLLALYFLCENGPCHWSRRREGIYLAVVLGLLYVVSLLWSEGNQDFRGFEGVLKVQQLMRIVLIYRLVQRFMIPNAHPRFFDRGPARISARQNMSPPSAKDQRKASQISLFIEEISGLASSTPSANSPGPEGRAFEPALFLMLMLEDLMWAFKDLSRVLNYPLLVLLILLPLYGLRRMLQRYCQLQRLSAQVHQLVVDILDRRARGVLQLVLASASVGTLLEVLRWETVRLLVERGTEEDMLCTVSKAILVDALQVKGIRFNRAAQQAVRGLILSCTGQELTTLKNLIDGSGSYHNLYKLVYVDITSYACRQEILGHFAAEAEVARGKLGGAAGVKVLSDIDDTLYSSGGLFPAGCDRRFPGHAVYPGYPSLLRVLDRDWEASTPSCNLVFLSARPHLYKDLSEDRSYQLFRSLVDEGRMHSFPTLLPGHLRDSFWSALAAAFLGSSGWHAVGERKFRTYLRYRELYREYDYCFCGDNGQGDLLAGQLILQERGRSLRRYGGVAAKGVPRLRCVLIHRVLPDERALVREPAPRGRAEVWREELEHQGLIIHDSYVGAAVALHFRDPSLVSTEQLMEVARAAMDE
;
A
#
# COMPACT_ATOMS: atom_id res chain seq x y z
N GLY A 1 -89.00 -8.95 -11.89
CA GLY A 1 -87.86 -9.78 -12.29
C GLY A 1 -86.82 -8.83 -12.86
N ALA A 2 -85.71 -8.57 -12.17
CA ALA A 2 -84.57 -9.46 -11.94
C ALA A 2 -83.65 -9.52 -13.16
N ASP A 3 -82.70 -8.59 -13.20
CA ASP A 3 -81.42 -8.77 -13.91
C ASP A 3 -80.30 -8.27 -12.98
N ARG A 4 -79.46 -9.21 -12.54
CA ARG A 4 -78.24 -8.97 -11.76
C ARG A 4 -77.06 -8.84 -12.75
N PRO A 5 -76.15 -7.87 -12.61
CA PRO A 5 -74.90 -7.90 -13.36
C PRO A 5 -73.97 -8.97 -12.78
N ALA A 6 -73.42 -9.79 -13.67
CA ALA A 6 -72.42 -10.81 -13.35
C ALA A 6 -71.12 -10.14 -12.90
N CYS A 7 -70.79 -10.30 -11.62
CA CYS A 7 -69.49 -9.94 -11.06
C CYS A 7 -68.51 -11.08 -11.36
N LEU A 8 -67.75 -10.96 -12.45
CA LEU A 8 -66.62 -11.83 -12.76
C LEU A 8 -65.48 -11.51 -11.78
N MET A 9 -65.39 -12.29 -10.70
CA MET A 9 -64.19 -12.30 -9.85
C MET A 9 -63.04 -12.93 -10.63
N ALA A 10 -62.09 -12.09 -11.05
CA ALA A 10 -60.80 -12.54 -11.57
C ALA A 10 -60.06 -13.29 -10.45
N VAL A 11 -59.88 -14.59 -10.61
CA VAL A 11 -58.99 -15.39 -9.76
C VAL A 11 -57.56 -14.92 -10.06
N PRO A 12 -56.80 -14.43 -9.06
CA PRO A 12 -55.41 -14.06 -9.28
C PRO A 12 -54.62 -15.32 -9.69
N ASN A 13 -53.97 -15.27 -10.85
CA ASN A 13 -53.12 -16.34 -11.36
C ASN A 13 -52.01 -16.65 -10.34
N ALA A 14 -52.15 -17.79 -9.64
CA ALA A 14 -51.18 -18.28 -8.65
C ALA A 14 -49.75 -18.47 -9.23
N ALA A 15 -49.62 -18.56 -10.56
CA ALA A 15 -48.34 -18.71 -11.25
C ALA A 15 -47.42 -17.47 -11.19
N ASN A 16 -47.96 -16.27 -10.95
CA ASN A 16 -47.12 -15.05 -10.89
C ASN A 16 -46.40 -14.88 -9.55
N VAL A 17 -46.90 -15.49 -8.46
CA VAL A 17 -46.34 -15.31 -7.12
C VAL A 17 -44.97 -16.00 -6.96
N ASP A 18 -44.75 -17.13 -7.64
CA ASP A 18 -43.47 -17.87 -7.57
C ASP A 18 -42.33 -17.15 -8.32
N VAL A 19 -42.64 -16.44 -9.41
CA VAL A 19 -41.64 -15.72 -10.21
C VAL A 19 -41.09 -14.52 -9.43
N ASP A 20 -41.97 -13.75 -8.78
CA ASP A 20 -41.59 -12.59 -7.98
C ASP A 20 -40.71 -12.98 -6.77
N LEU A 21 -41.01 -14.12 -6.13
CA LEU A 21 -40.23 -14.62 -4.99
C LEU A 21 -38.82 -15.06 -5.40
N LEU A 22 -38.68 -15.77 -6.52
CA LEU A 22 -37.39 -16.22 -7.05
C LEU A 22 -36.49 -15.03 -7.41
N LEU A 23 -37.08 -13.92 -7.86
CA LEU A 23 -36.37 -12.71 -8.25
C LEU A 23 -35.96 -11.82 -7.10
N LEU A 24 -36.83 -11.66 -6.11
CA LEU A 24 -36.45 -11.03 -4.85
C LEU A 24 -35.28 -11.79 -4.23
N ALA A 25 -35.32 -13.13 -4.25
CA ALA A 25 -34.21 -13.97 -3.78
C ALA A 25 -32.92 -13.76 -4.60
N GLY A 26 -33.01 -13.64 -5.93
CA GLY A 26 -31.85 -13.40 -6.81
C GLY A 26 -31.17 -12.04 -6.58
N TYR A 27 -31.94 -10.95 -6.51
CA TYR A 27 -31.41 -9.61 -6.23
C TYR A 27 -30.88 -9.48 -4.81
N CYS A 28 -31.60 -10.00 -3.81
CA CYS A 28 -31.12 -10.06 -2.44
C CYS A 28 -29.82 -10.88 -2.35
N GLY A 29 -29.73 -12.02 -3.05
CA GLY A 29 -28.51 -12.83 -3.11
C GLY A 29 -27.32 -12.07 -3.69
N ALA A 30 -27.51 -11.36 -4.81
CA ALA A 30 -26.44 -10.56 -5.41
C ALA A 30 -26.02 -9.35 -4.57
N ALA A 31 -26.99 -8.66 -3.94
CA ALA A 31 -26.72 -7.55 -3.03
C ALA A 31 -25.96 -8.03 -1.78
N VAL A 32 -26.33 -9.19 -1.22
CA VAL A 32 -25.59 -9.82 -0.12
C VAL A 32 -24.18 -10.22 -0.55
N LEU A 33 -23.99 -10.79 -1.75
CA LEU A 33 -22.66 -11.12 -2.28
C LEU A 33 -21.78 -9.87 -2.48
N LEU A 34 -22.34 -8.76 -2.98
CA LEU A 34 -21.63 -7.48 -3.08
C LEU A 34 -21.32 -6.87 -1.71
N ALA A 35 -22.26 -6.92 -0.77
CA ALA A 35 -22.01 -6.49 0.61
C ALA A 35 -20.91 -7.33 1.25
N LEU A 36 -20.94 -8.66 1.12
CA LEU A 36 -19.89 -9.55 1.60
C LEU A 36 -18.55 -9.27 0.91
N TYR A 37 -18.55 -8.93 -0.37
CA TYR A 37 -17.34 -8.55 -1.09
C TYR A 37 -16.68 -7.30 -0.49
N PHE A 38 -17.45 -6.25 -0.18
CA PHE A 38 -16.92 -5.02 0.42
C PHE A 38 -16.63 -5.14 1.92
N LEU A 39 -17.42 -5.94 2.65
CA LEU A 39 -17.29 -6.11 4.10
C LEU A 39 -16.21 -7.14 4.49
N CYS A 40 -16.00 -8.17 3.66
CA CYS A 40 -14.99 -9.19 3.87
C CYS A 40 -13.75 -8.94 3.01
N GLU A 41 -13.03 -7.84 3.28
CA GLU A 41 -11.77 -7.48 2.59
C GLU A 41 -10.69 -8.60 2.65
N ASN A 42 -10.80 -9.52 3.63
CA ASN A 42 -9.93 -10.68 3.80
C ASN A 42 -10.52 -12.00 3.24
N GLY A 43 -11.66 -11.93 2.54
CA GLY A 43 -12.38 -13.09 2.02
C GLY A 43 -11.70 -13.78 0.83
N PRO A 44 -12.14 -15.00 0.49
CA PRO A 44 -11.62 -15.80 -0.62
C PRO A 44 -11.69 -15.13 -2.00
N CYS A 45 -12.61 -14.18 -2.18
CA CYS A 45 -12.73 -13.37 -3.39
C CYS A 45 -11.51 -12.46 -3.60
N HIS A 46 -10.87 -11.97 -2.55
CA HIS A 46 -9.71 -11.07 -2.63
C HIS A 46 -8.37 -11.82 -2.66
N TRP A 47 -8.38 -13.15 -2.80
CA TRP A 47 -7.15 -13.95 -2.72
C TRP A 47 -6.18 -13.73 -3.87
N SER A 48 -6.71 -13.32 -5.01
CA SER A 48 -5.91 -12.88 -6.15
C SER A 48 -6.78 -11.99 -7.01
N ARG A 49 -6.17 -11.04 -7.70
CA ARG A 49 -6.83 -10.19 -8.68
C ARG A 49 -7.67 -11.00 -9.68
N ARG A 50 -7.13 -12.12 -10.16
CA ARG A 50 -7.84 -13.03 -11.07
C ARG A 50 -9.12 -13.61 -10.43
N ARG A 51 -9.08 -14.01 -9.16
CA ARG A 51 -10.25 -14.50 -8.43
C ARG A 51 -11.26 -13.40 -8.13
N GLU A 52 -10.79 -12.20 -7.79
CA GLU A 52 -11.62 -11.01 -7.59
C GLU A 52 -12.41 -10.71 -8.86
N GLY A 53 -11.73 -10.74 -10.01
CA GLY A 53 -12.36 -10.57 -11.31
C GLY A 53 -13.34 -11.66 -11.69
N ILE A 54 -12.97 -12.93 -11.47
CA ILE A 54 -13.89 -14.05 -11.71
C ILE A 54 -15.12 -13.92 -10.79
N TYR A 55 -14.93 -13.60 -9.52
CA TYR A 55 -16.02 -13.42 -8.56
C TYR A 55 -16.96 -12.29 -8.99
N LEU A 56 -16.42 -11.10 -9.29
CA LEU A 56 -17.23 -9.98 -9.75
C LEU A 56 -17.94 -10.29 -11.07
N ALA A 57 -17.25 -10.94 -12.02
CA ALA A 57 -17.85 -11.37 -13.28
C ALA A 57 -18.99 -12.38 -13.07
N VAL A 58 -18.84 -13.32 -12.12
CA VAL A 58 -19.89 -14.28 -11.76
C VAL A 58 -21.07 -13.58 -11.09
N VAL A 59 -20.84 -12.69 -10.13
CA VAL A 59 -21.91 -11.91 -9.47
C VAL A 59 -22.69 -11.08 -10.48
N LEU A 60 -22.01 -10.44 -11.42
CA LEU A 60 -22.66 -9.66 -12.47
C LEU A 60 -23.34 -10.53 -13.53
N GLY A 61 -22.77 -11.69 -13.83
CA GLY A 61 -23.40 -12.69 -14.69
C GLY A 61 -24.70 -13.23 -14.08
N LEU A 62 -24.71 -13.49 -12.77
CA LEU A 62 -25.91 -13.89 -12.04
C LEU A 62 -26.97 -12.77 -12.06
N LEU A 63 -26.57 -11.53 -11.76
CA LEU A 63 -27.46 -10.37 -11.89
C LEU A 63 -28.05 -10.30 -13.30
N TYR A 64 -27.23 -10.43 -14.34
CA TYR A 64 -27.65 -10.44 -15.73
C TYR A 64 -28.71 -11.51 -16.02
N VAL A 65 -28.45 -12.77 -15.65
CA VAL A 65 -29.39 -13.89 -15.89
C VAL A 65 -30.72 -13.67 -15.16
N VAL A 66 -30.68 -13.24 -13.90
CA VAL A 66 -31.89 -12.93 -13.12
C VAL A 66 -32.71 -11.83 -13.79
N SER A 67 -32.06 -10.79 -14.31
CA SER A 67 -32.74 -9.72 -15.04
C SER A 67 -33.29 -10.16 -16.39
N LEU A 68 -32.71 -11.16 -17.04
CA LEU A 68 -33.21 -11.70 -18.29
C LEU A 68 -34.47 -12.54 -18.08
N LEU A 69 -34.47 -13.38 -17.04
CA LEU A 69 -35.65 -14.15 -16.63
C LEU A 69 -36.81 -13.25 -16.19
N TRP A 70 -36.53 -12.10 -15.53
CA TRP A 70 -37.55 -11.08 -15.22
C TRP A 70 -38.25 -10.55 -16.47
N SER A 71 -37.45 -10.29 -17.52
CA SER A 71 -37.95 -9.74 -18.79
C SER A 71 -39.03 -10.59 -19.41
N GLU A 72 -38.80 -11.90 -19.43
CA GLU A 72 -39.62 -12.84 -20.17
C GLU A 72 -40.88 -13.20 -19.38
N GLY A 73 -40.81 -13.20 -18.05
CA GLY A 73 -41.93 -13.56 -17.18
C GLY A 73 -43.01 -12.49 -17.03
N ASN A 74 -42.68 -11.20 -17.21
CA ASN A 74 -43.59 -10.10 -16.86
C ASN A 74 -44.18 -9.40 -18.10
N GLN A 75 -45.43 -9.77 -18.46
CA GLN A 75 -46.10 -9.23 -19.66
C GLN A 75 -46.41 -7.73 -19.57
N ASP A 76 -46.54 -7.18 -18.36
CA ASP A 76 -46.80 -5.75 -18.13
C ASP A 76 -45.57 -4.87 -18.45
N PHE A 77 -44.38 -5.47 -18.51
CA PHE A 77 -43.14 -4.78 -18.86
C PHE A 77 -42.90 -4.63 -20.36
N ARG A 78 -43.84 -5.03 -21.23
CA ARG A 78 -43.74 -4.80 -22.69
C ARG A 78 -43.56 -3.31 -23.05
N GLY A 79 -43.99 -2.38 -22.18
CA GLY A 79 -43.74 -0.94 -22.34
C GLY A 79 -42.30 -0.49 -22.02
N PHE A 80 -41.53 -1.32 -21.31
CA PHE A 80 -40.18 -1.03 -20.80
C PHE A 80 -39.10 -1.94 -21.41
N GLU A 81 -39.42 -2.66 -22.48
CA GLU A 81 -38.52 -3.61 -23.16
C GLU A 81 -37.19 -2.99 -23.57
N GLY A 82 -37.16 -1.67 -23.83
CA GLY A 82 -35.94 -0.91 -24.12
C GLY A 82 -35.04 -0.71 -22.89
N VAL A 83 -35.60 -0.32 -21.74
CA VAL A 83 -34.83 -0.10 -20.50
C VAL A 83 -34.11 -1.37 -20.05
N LEU A 84 -34.74 -2.52 -20.25
CA LEU A 84 -34.14 -3.80 -19.89
C LEU A 84 -32.99 -4.21 -20.82
N LYS A 85 -33.08 -3.89 -22.11
CA LYS A 85 -31.99 -4.11 -23.09
C LYS A 85 -30.77 -3.24 -22.79
N VAL A 86 -30.96 -1.97 -22.42
CA VAL A 86 -29.89 -1.05 -21.95
C VAL A 86 -29.21 -1.62 -20.71
N GLN A 87 -29.98 -2.08 -19.72
CA GLN A 87 -29.42 -2.63 -18.48
C GLN A 87 -28.63 -3.92 -18.70
N GLN A 88 -29.13 -4.81 -19.56
CA GLN A 88 -28.44 -6.03 -19.96
C GLN A 88 -27.12 -5.71 -20.67
N LEU A 89 -27.12 -4.72 -21.55
CA LEU A 89 -25.92 -4.25 -22.22
C LEU A 89 -24.89 -3.67 -21.26
N MET A 90 -25.30 -2.77 -20.35
CA MET A 90 -24.40 -2.20 -19.35
C MET A 90 -23.71 -3.29 -18.52
N ARG A 91 -24.44 -4.37 -18.19
CA ARG A 91 -23.88 -5.51 -17.45
C ARG A 91 -22.87 -6.29 -18.28
N ILE A 92 -23.12 -6.52 -19.57
CA ILE A 92 -22.16 -7.19 -20.47
C ILE A 92 -20.87 -6.35 -20.61
N VAL A 93 -21.01 -5.03 -20.79
CA VAL A 93 -19.86 -4.12 -20.87
C VAL A 93 -19.09 -4.14 -19.55
N LEU A 94 -19.78 -4.12 -18.40
CA LEU A 94 -19.14 -4.13 -17.10
C LEU A 94 -18.41 -5.46 -16.86
N ILE A 95 -19.01 -6.60 -17.24
CA ILE A 95 -18.36 -7.91 -17.24
C ILE A 95 -17.13 -7.90 -18.15
N TYR A 96 -17.24 -7.39 -19.38
CA TYR A 96 -16.11 -7.28 -20.30
C TYR A 96 -14.98 -6.43 -19.71
N ARG A 97 -15.31 -5.28 -19.12
CA ARG A 97 -14.34 -4.40 -18.45
C ARG A 97 -13.67 -5.05 -17.25
N LEU A 98 -14.41 -5.82 -16.47
CA LEU A 98 -13.83 -6.59 -15.36
C LEU A 98 -12.93 -7.69 -15.91
N VAL A 99 -13.37 -8.47 -16.88
CA VAL A 99 -12.55 -9.51 -17.50
C VAL A 99 -11.26 -8.90 -18.08
N GLN A 100 -11.34 -7.77 -18.80
CA GLN A 100 -10.15 -7.06 -19.27
C GLN A 100 -9.24 -6.63 -18.12
N ARG A 101 -9.80 -5.97 -17.09
CA ARG A 101 -9.04 -5.46 -15.94
C ARG A 101 -8.34 -6.57 -15.16
N PHE A 102 -8.94 -7.77 -15.10
CA PHE A 102 -8.46 -8.86 -14.25
C PHE A 102 -7.69 -9.95 -15.00
N MET A 103 -7.84 -10.05 -16.32
CA MET A 103 -7.10 -10.99 -17.16
C MET A 103 -5.84 -10.37 -17.78
N ILE A 104 -5.79 -9.05 -17.93
CA ILE A 104 -4.61 -8.36 -18.45
C ILE A 104 -3.63 -8.12 -17.29
N PRO A 105 -2.36 -8.54 -17.43
CA PRO A 105 -1.30 -8.24 -16.47
C PRO A 105 -1.22 -6.75 -16.16
N ASN A 106 -0.94 -6.38 -14.91
CA ASN A 106 -0.64 -5.00 -14.59
C ASN A 106 0.78 -4.67 -15.04
N ALA A 107 0.94 -3.49 -15.65
CA ALA A 107 2.23 -2.87 -15.74
C ALA A 107 2.59 -2.25 -14.38
N HIS A 108 3.77 -2.60 -13.90
CA HIS A 108 4.37 -2.05 -12.70
C HIS A 108 5.57 -1.17 -13.07
N PRO A 109 5.84 -0.10 -12.31
CA PRO A 109 7.06 0.68 -12.51
C PRO A 109 8.29 -0.14 -12.09
N ARG A 110 9.47 0.19 -12.66
CA ARG A 110 10.73 -0.49 -12.35
C ARG A 110 11.12 -0.24 -10.90
N PHE A 111 11.94 -1.13 -10.34
CA PHE A 111 12.32 -1.09 -8.93
C PHE A 111 12.93 0.26 -8.52
N PHE A 112 13.82 0.81 -9.36
CA PHE A 112 14.53 2.07 -9.12
C PHE A 112 13.71 3.33 -9.42
N ASP A 113 12.60 3.22 -10.15
CA ASP A 113 11.77 4.38 -10.52
C ASP A 113 10.86 4.82 -9.36
N ARG A 114 10.73 4.03 -8.29
CA ARG A 114 9.74 4.26 -7.23
C ARG A 114 10.22 5.11 -6.05
N GLY A 115 11.53 5.17 -5.81
CA GLY A 115 12.07 5.78 -4.59
C GLY A 115 13.52 6.27 -4.75
N PRO A 116 13.85 7.50 -4.31
CA PRO A 116 15.21 8.05 -4.36
C PRO A 116 16.24 7.18 -3.62
N ALA A 117 15.83 6.57 -2.50
CA ALA A 117 16.67 5.72 -1.68
C ALA A 117 17.20 4.46 -2.41
N ARG A 118 16.60 4.09 -3.54
CA ARG A 118 17.07 2.97 -4.37
C ARG A 118 18.08 3.40 -5.42
N ILE A 119 18.15 4.69 -5.77
CA ILE A 119 19.02 5.19 -6.84
C ILE A 119 20.50 5.02 -6.48
N SER A 120 20.88 5.27 -5.22
CA SER A 120 22.25 5.05 -4.74
C SER A 120 22.67 3.59 -4.88
N ALA A 121 21.78 2.65 -4.58
CA ALA A 121 22.05 1.23 -4.73
C ALA A 121 22.29 0.82 -6.20
N ARG A 122 21.69 1.52 -7.17
CA ARG A 122 21.97 1.30 -8.60
C ARG A 122 23.39 1.72 -8.97
N GLN A 123 23.88 2.81 -8.39
CA GLN A 123 25.24 3.32 -8.63
C GLN A 123 26.31 2.37 -8.06
N ASN A 124 25.97 1.67 -6.98
CA ASN A 124 26.86 0.69 -6.34
C ASN A 124 26.90 -0.67 -7.06
N MET A 125 26.12 -0.87 -8.13
CA MET A 125 26.20 -2.11 -8.92
C MET A 125 27.43 -2.08 -9.82
N SER A 126 28.18 -3.18 -9.83
CA SER A 126 29.35 -3.31 -10.71
C SER A 126 28.98 -3.07 -12.17
N PRO A 127 29.80 -2.31 -12.93
CA PRO A 127 29.50 -2.04 -14.33
C PRO A 127 29.50 -3.36 -15.12
N PRO A 128 28.44 -3.63 -15.90
CA PRO A 128 28.33 -4.88 -16.63
C PRO A 128 29.30 -4.91 -17.81
N SER A 129 29.82 -6.11 -18.13
CA SER A 129 30.59 -6.34 -19.36
C SER A 129 29.76 -5.97 -20.60
N ALA A 130 30.41 -5.45 -21.65
CA ALA A 130 29.73 -5.13 -22.91
C ALA A 130 28.98 -6.33 -23.51
N LYS A 131 29.48 -7.56 -23.27
CA LYS A 131 28.80 -8.80 -23.67
C LYS A 131 27.50 -9.02 -22.88
N ASP A 132 27.55 -8.75 -21.58
CA ASP A 132 26.38 -8.89 -20.70
C ASP A 132 25.33 -7.84 -21.01
N GLN A 133 25.75 -6.61 -21.31
CA GLN A 133 24.87 -5.53 -21.77
C GLN A 133 24.08 -5.94 -23.01
N ARG A 134 24.74 -6.46 -24.05
CA ARG A 134 24.04 -6.88 -25.29
C ARG A 134 22.97 -7.94 -25.03
N LYS A 135 23.29 -8.96 -24.21
CA LYS A 135 22.32 -10.01 -23.85
C LYS A 135 21.19 -9.47 -22.98
N ALA A 136 21.50 -8.66 -21.98
CA ALA A 136 20.51 -8.06 -21.09
C ALA A 136 19.58 -7.09 -21.84
N SER A 137 20.09 -6.35 -22.83
CA SER A 137 19.27 -5.49 -23.69
C SER A 137 18.25 -6.30 -24.49
N GLN A 138 18.64 -7.45 -25.05
CA GLN A 138 17.68 -8.32 -25.75
C GLN A 138 16.54 -8.78 -24.83
N ILE A 139 16.86 -9.17 -23.60
CA ILE A 139 15.84 -9.58 -22.61
C ILE A 139 15.00 -8.39 -22.16
N SER A 140 15.64 -7.24 -21.94
CA SER A 140 14.94 -6.01 -21.56
C SER A 140 13.94 -5.59 -22.63
N LEU A 141 14.27 -5.75 -23.93
CA LEU A 141 13.33 -5.50 -25.03
C LEU A 141 12.11 -6.43 -24.96
N PHE A 142 12.28 -7.72 -24.69
CA PHE A 142 11.14 -8.62 -24.48
C PHE A 142 10.30 -8.21 -23.28
N ILE A 143 10.93 -7.77 -22.18
CA ILE A 143 10.20 -7.31 -20.99
C ILE A 143 9.50 -5.98 -21.25
N GLU A 144 10.08 -5.09 -22.04
CA GLU A 144 9.46 -3.85 -22.49
C GLU A 144 8.30 -4.13 -23.44
N GLU A 145 8.38 -5.14 -24.31
CA GLU A 145 7.27 -5.60 -25.15
C GLU A 145 6.13 -6.18 -24.30
N ILE A 146 6.44 -7.05 -23.33
CA ILE A 146 5.47 -7.54 -22.34
C ILE A 146 4.86 -6.38 -21.57
N SER A 147 5.69 -5.42 -21.15
CA SER A 147 5.24 -4.25 -20.42
C SER A 147 4.37 -3.36 -21.28
N GLY A 148 4.67 -3.18 -22.57
CA GLY A 148 3.83 -2.46 -23.53
C GLY A 148 2.50 -3.16 -23.77
N LEU A 149 2.49 -4.49 -23.86
CA LEU A 149 1.26 -5.27 -23.95
C LEU A 149 0.42 -5.17 -22.67
N ALA A 150 1.04 -5.17 -21.50
CA ALA A 150 0.39 -5.02 -20.19
C ALA A 150 -0.07 -3.58 -19.92
N SER A 151 0.75 -2.59 -20.26
CA SER A 151 0.54 -1.16 -20.07
C SER A 151 -0.24 -0.53 -21.20
N SER A 152 -0.58 -1.27 -22.26
CA SER A 152 -1.53 -0.84 -23.27
C SER A 152 -2.95 -0.81 -22.70
N THR A 153 -3.10 -0.07 -21.59
CA THR A 153 -4.17 0.89 -21.53
C THR A 153 -4.10 1.73 -22.80
N PRO A 154 -5.23 1.95 -23.44
CA PRO A 154 -5.25 2.62 -24.72
C PRO A 154 -4.53 3.96 -24.66
N SER A 155 -3.53 4.16 -25.52
CA SER A 155 -2.87 5.45 -25.62
C SER A 155 -3.94 6.52 -25.89
N ALA A 156 -3.83 7.66 -25.20
CA ALA A 156 -4.83 8.74 -25.26
C ALA A 156 -5.08 9.25 -26.68
N ASN A 157 -4.18 8.97 -27.62
CA ASN A 157 -4.18 9.50 -28.99
C ASN A 157 -4.43 8.42 -30.06
N SER A 158 -4.74 7.18 -29.68
CA SER A 158 -5.17 6.15 -30.64
C SER A 158 -6.63 6.41 -31.04
N PRO A 159 -6.94 6.75 -32.30
CA PRO A 159 -8.31 7.02 -32.76
C PRO A 159 -9.17 5.74 -32.90
N GLY A 160 -8.70 4.60 -32.40
CA GLY A 160 -9.47 3.35 -32.40
C GLY A 160 -10.41 3.21 -31.21
N PRO A 161 -11.23 2.13 -31.18
CA PRO A 161 -12.08 1.71 -30.04
C PRO A 161 -11.26 1.29 -28.80
N GLU A 162 -9.99 1.65 -28.81
CA GLU A 162 -9.07 1.46 -27.73
C GLU A 162 -9.10 2.75 -26.92
N GLY A 163 -8.86 3.93 -27.52
CA GLY A 163 -8.57 5.18 -26.81
C GLY A 163 -9.55 5.57 -25.71
N ARG A 164 -9.24 6.67 -25.00
CA ARG A 164 -10.20 7.32 -24.07
C ARG A 164 -11.60 7.48 -24.67
N ALA A 165 -11.74 7.50 -26.00
CA ALA A 165 -12.97 7.55 -26.76
C ALA A 165 -13.86 6.30 -26.65
N PHE A 166 -13.38 5.12 -26.25
CA PHE A 166 -14.27 3.95 -26.12
C PHE A 166 -15.30 4.12 -25.00
N GLU A 167 -14.92 4.72 -23.88
CA GLU A 167 -15.86 4.99 -22.78
C GLU A 167 -16.92 6.04 -23.16
N PRO A 168 -16.55 7.20 -23.72
CA PRO A 168 -17.46 8.17 -24.34
C PRO A 168 -18.25 7.61 -25.52
N ALA A 169 -17.70 6.73 -26.36
CA ALA A 169 -18.42 6.16 -27.50
C ALA A 169 -19.46 5.15 -27.02
N LEU A 170 -19.12 4.32 -26.04
CA LEU A 170 -20.08 3.43 -25.41
C LEU A 170 -21.14 4.22 -24.63
N PHE A 171 -20.75 5.28 -23.93
CA PHE A 171 -21.67 6.22 -23.29
C PHE A 171 -22.57 6.93 -24.32
N LEU A 172 -22.03 7.37 -25.44
CA LEU A 172 -22.78 8.01 -26.53
C LEU A 172 -23.74 7.01 -27.18
N MET A 173 -23.34 5.75 -27.33
CA MET A 173 -24.24 4.68 -27.82
C MET A 173 -25.38 4.44 -26.84
N LEU A 174 -25.12 4.43 -25.52
CA LEU A 174 -26.16 4.34 -24.49
C LEU A 174 -27.09 5.55 -24.56
N MET A 175 -26.57 6.77 -24.72
CA MET A 175 -27.41 7.97 -24.88
C MET A 175 -28.20 7.99 -26.20
N LEU A 176 -27.64 7.47 -27.29
CA LEU A 176 -28.33 7.34 -28.57
C LEU A 176 -29.48 6.33 -28.47
N GLU A 177 -29.31 5.26 -27.70
CA GLU A 177 -30.36 4.30 -27.39
C GLU A 177 -31.51 4.98 -26.61
N ASP A 178 -31.19 5.80 -25.61
CA ASP A 178 -32.18 6.60 -24.86
C ASP A 178 -32.90 7.63 -25.76
N LEU A 179 -32.19 8.25 -26.70
CA LEU A 179 -32.77 9.19 -27.67
C LEU A 179 -33.67 8.47 -28.69
N MET A 180 -33.28 7.27 -29.14
CA MET A 180 -34.11 6.44 -30.02
C MET A 180 -35.42 6.02 -29.35
N TRP A 181 -35.44 5.89 -28.02
CA TRP A 181 -36.67 5.65 -27.27
C TRP A 181 -37.64 6.84 -27.37
N ALA A 182 -37.14 8.07 -27.38
CA ALA A 182 -37.95 9.27 -27.53
C ALA A 182 -38.54 9.46 -28.94
N PHE A 183 -37.91 8.88 -29.98
CA PHE A 183 -38.31 9.05 -31.38
C PHE A 183 -38.55 7.71 -32.09
N LYS A 184 -39.81 7.25 -32.11
CA LYS A 184 -40.21 5.93 -32.66
C LYS A 184 -39.83 5.67 -34.12
N ASP A 185 -39.76 6.70 -34.97
CA ASP A 185 -39.39 6.53 -36.37
C ASP A 185 -37.87 6.38 -36.55
N LEU A 186 -37.10 7.07 -35.69
CA LEU A 186 -35.64 6.96 -35.64
C LEU A 186 -35.22 5.57 -35.16
N SER A 187 -35.96 4.99 -34.21
CA SER A 187 -35.65 3.66 -33.68
C SER A 187 -35.76 2.54 -34.73
N ARG A 188 -36.72 2.62 -35.67
CA ARG A 188 -36.86 1.61 -36.75
C ARG A 188 -35.67 1.56 -37.68
N VAL A 189 -35.04 2.71 -37.95
CA VAL A 189 -33.90 2.80 -38.87
C VAL A 189 -32.59 2.45 -38.16
N LEU A 190 -32.42 2.89 -36.91
CA LEU A 190 -31.14 2.77 -36.19
C LEU A 190 -31.00 1.49 -35.34
N ASN A 191 -32.07 0.74 -35.06
CA ASN A 191 -31.99 -0.45 -34.18
C ASN A 191 -31.02 -1.52 -34.69
N TYR A 192 -31.12 -1.86 -35.97
CA TYR A 192 -30.28 -2.92 -36.55
C TYR A 192 -28.79 -2.54 -36.61
N PRO A 193 -28.41 -1.34 -37.10
CA PRO A 193 -27.02 -0.87 -37.03
C PRO A 193 -26.47 -0.83 -35.60
N LEU A 194 -27.27 -0.33 -34.64
CA LEU A 194 -26.85 -0.23 -33.24
C LEU A 194 -26.63 -1.62 -32.64
N LEU A 195 -27.55 -2.56 -32.85
CA LEU A 195 -27.45 -3.94 -32.38
C LEU A 195 -26.23 -4.67 -32.99
N VAL A 196 -25.98 -4.47 -34.29
CA VAL A 196 -24.79 -5.02 -34.96
C VAL A 196 -23.51 -4.45 -34.36
N LEU A 197 -23.43 -3.14 -34.15
CA LEU A 197 -22.29 -2.50 -33.50
C LEU A 197 -22.10 -3.01 -32.07
N LEU A 198 -23.20 -3.25 -31.35
CA LEU A 198 -23.24 -3.78 -30.00
C LEU A 198 -22.69 -5.20 -29.86
N ILE A 199 -22.84 -6.03 -30.89
CA ILE A 199 -22.33 -7.40 -30.93
C ILE A 199 -20.87 -7.41 -31.43
N LEU A 200 -20.59 -6.65 -32.49
CA LEU A 200 -19.28 -6.62 -33.11
C LEU A 200 -18.20 -6.03 -32.18
N LEU A 201 -18.55 -5.04 -31.37
CA LEU A 201 -17.60 -4.32 -30.52
C LEU A 201 -17.07 -5.19 -29.34
N PRO A 202 -17.90 -5.94 -28.59
CA PRO A 202 -17.44 -6.96 -27.65
C PRO A 202 -16.72 -8.14 -28.32
N LEU A 203 -17.17 -8.62 -29.49
CA LEU A 203 -16.50 -9.71 -30.21
C LEU A 203 -15.10 -9.31 -30.68
N TYR A 204 -14.96 -8.10 -31.24
CA TYR A 204 -13.68 -7.50 -31.57
C TYR A 204 -12.80 -7.39 -30.30
N GLY A 205 -13.39 -6.87 -29.23
CA GLY A 205 -12.74 -6.76 -27.93
C GLY A 205 -12.25 -8.10 -27.36
N LEU A 206 -13.03 -9.17 -27.51
CA LEU A 206 -12.71 -10.52 -27.07
C LEU A 206 -11.63 -11.15 -27.95
N ARG A 207 -11.77 -11.08 -29.28
CA ARG A 207 -10.75 -11.54 -30.24
C ARG A 207 -9.40 -10.90 -29.93
N ARG A 208 -9.38 -9.59 -29.68
CA ARG A 208 -8.16 -8.86 -29.36
C ARG A 208 -7.58 -9.24 -28.00
N MET A 209 -8.42 -9.44 -26.99
CA MET A 209 -8.01 -9.95 -25.69
C MET A 209 -7.36 -11.34 -25.82
N LEU A 210 -7.96 -12.23 -26.61
CA LEU A 210 -7.41 -13.55 -26.90
C LEU A 210 -6.08 -13.47 -27.66
N GLN A 211 -5.98 -12.60 -28.67
CA GLN A 211 -4.73 -12.36 -29.39
C GLN A 211 -3.62 -11.86 -28.45
N ARG A 212 -3.91 -10.87 -27.61
CA ARG A 212 -2.98 -10.37 -26.59
C ARG A 212 -2.57 -11.47 -25.62
N TYR A 213 -3.52 -12.27 -25.13
CA TYR A 213 -3.24 -13.39 -24.24
C TYR A 213 -2.33 -14.43 -24.91
N CYS A 214 -2.61 -14.81 -26.16
CA CYS A 214 -1.77 -15.72 -26.92
C CYS A 214 -0.35 -15.17 -27.14
N GLN A 215 -0.22 -13.88 -27.45
CA GLN A 215 1.08 -13.21 -27.56
C GLN A 215 1.84 -13.22 -26.22
N LEU A 216 1.18 -12.87 -25.12
CA LEU A 216 1.75 -12.92 -23.78
C LEU A 216 2.20 -14.34 -23.38
N GLN A 217 1.43 -15.37 -23.72
CA GLN A 217 1.81 -16.76 -23.46
C GLN A 217 3.06 -17.17 -24.24
N ARG A 218 3.19 -16.74 -25.51
CA ARG A 218 4.39 -17.00 -26.33
C ARG A 218 5.62 -16.29 -25.74
N LEU A 219 5.48 -14.99 -25.42
CA LEU A 219 6.56 -14.22 -24.81
C LEU A 219 6.95 -14.81 -23.44
N SER A 220 5.99 -15.22 -22.61
CA SER A 220 6.24 -15.89 -21.33
C SER A 220 7.07 -17.17 -21.49
N ALA A 221 6.76 -17.99 -22.50
CA ALA A 221 7.52 -19.20 -22.79
C ALA A 221 8.96 -18.90 -23.26
N GLN A 222 9.14 -17.85 -24.08
CA GLN A 222 10.47 -17.39 -24.51
C GLN A 222 11.30 -16.87 -23.33
N VAL A 223 10.70 -16.04 -22.47
CA VAL A 223 11.37 -15.56 -21.25
C VAL A 223 11.75 -16.71 -20.34
N HIS A 224 10.88 -17.72 -20.17
CA HIS A 224 11.23 -18.91 -19.39
C HIS A 224 12.50 -19.59 -19.91
N GLN A 225 12.58 -19.83 -21.22
CA GLN A 225 13.78 -20.44 -21.83
C GLN A 225 15.03 -19.57 -21.64
N LEU A 226 14.89 -18.24 -21.73
CA LEU A 226 16.00 -17.32 -21.50
C LEU A 226 16.48 -17.33 -20.05
N VAL A 227 15.55 -17.37 -19.08
CA VAL A 227 15.89 -17.47 -17.65
C VAL A 227 16.61 -18.78 -17.38
N VAL A 228 16.14 -19.90 -17.94
CA VAL A 228 16.81 -21.20 -17.83
C VAL A 228 18.21 -21.15 -18.42
N ASP A 229 18.40 -20.61 -19.63
CA ASP A 229 19.72 -20.48 -20.27
C ASP A 229 20.69 -19.61 -19.46
N ILE A 230 20.21 -18.51 -18.86
CA ILE A 230 21.02 -17.64 -17.99
C ILE A 230 21.50 -18.41 -16.75
N LEU A 231 20.60 -19.16 -16.11
CA LEU A 231 20.91 -19.94 -14.92
C LEU A 231 21.86 -21.10 -15.25
N ASP A 232 21.60 -21.84 -16.33
CA ASP A 232 22.46 -22.96 -16.76
C ASP A 232 23.88 -22.51 -17.13
N ARG A 233 24.02 -21.32 -17.74
CA ARG A 233 25.33 -20.74 -18.05
C ARG A 233 25.97 -19.98 -16.88
N ARG A 234 25.31 -19.89 -15.73
CA ARG A 234 25.73 -19.10 -14.57
C ARG A 234 26.13 -17.67 -14.93
N ALA A 235 25.37 -17.04 -15.84
CA ALA A 235 25.61 -15.68 -16.30
C ALA A 235 25.13 -14.62 -15.28
N ARG A 236 25.80 -14.55 -14.11
CA ARG A 236 25.43 -13.69 -12.97
C ARG A 236 25.25 -12.22 -13.36
N GLY A 237 26.21 -11.66 -14.10
CA GLY A 237 26.16 -10.26 -14.55
C GLY A 237 24.95 -9.95 -15.42
N VAL A 238 24.59 -10.86 -16.34
CA VAL A 238 23.41 -10.72 -17.20
C VAL A 238 22.13 -10.73 -16.35
N LEU A 239 22.01 -11.68 -15.41
CA LEU A 239 20.83 -11.79 -14.57
C LEU A 239 20.60 -10.54 -13.72
N GLN A 240 21.66 -10.06 -13.06
CA GLN A 240 21.59 -8.87 -12.22
C GLN A 240 21.22 -7.62 -13.02
N LEU A 241 21.81 -7.46 -14.21
CA LEU A 241 21.51 -6.35 -15.09
C LEU A 241 20.06 -6.38 -15.58
N VAL A 242 19.55 -7.55 -15.99
CA VAL A 242 18.16 -7.72 -16.41
C VAL A 242 17.19 -7.38 -15.28
N LEU A 243 17.44 -7.88 -14.07
CA LEU A 243 16.59 -7.58 -12.91
C LEU A 243 16.61 -6.08 -12.58
N ALA A 244 17.77 -5.43 -12.72
CA ALA A 244 17.93 -4.00 -12.44
C ALA A 244 17.32 -3.08 -13.51
N SER A 245 17.35 -3.47 -14.78
CA SER A 245 16.84 -2.65 -15.90
C SER A 245 15.36 -2.84 -16.16
N ALA A 246 14.81 -4.01 -15.84
CA ALA A 246 13.47 -4.39 -16.25
C ALA A 246 12.40 -4.13 -15.18
N SER A 247 11.14 -4.05 -15.61
CA SER A 247 10.01 -4.08 -14.68
C SER A 247 9.73 -5.52 -14.23
N VAL A 248 10.44 -5.95 -13.20
CA VAL A 248 10.32 -7.32 -12.68
C VAL A 248 8.91 -7.59 -12.14
N GLY A 249 8.22 -6.60 -11.57
CA GLY A 249 6.81 -6.74 -11.18
C GLY A 249 5.92 -7.15 -12.35
N THR A 250 6.01 -6.45 -13.49
CA THR A 250 5.27 -6.79 -14.71
C THR A 250 5.67 -8.15 -15.25
N LEU A 251 6.97 -8.47 -15.19
CA LEU A 251 7.48 -9.77 -15.60
C LEU A 251 6.85 -10.90 -14.79
N LEU A 252 6.81 -10.77 -13.45
CA LEU A 252 6.25 -11.80 -12.57
C LEU A 252 4.74 -11.99 -12.77
N GLU A 253 3.99 -10.99 -13.24
CA GLU A 253 2.58 -11.14 -13.59
C GLU A 253 2.37 -12.08 -14.79
N VAL A 254 3.32 -12.09 -15.73
CA VAL A 254 3.22 -12.87 -16.98
C VAL A 254 3.91 -14.24 -16.88
N LEU A 255 4.89 -14.38 -15.99
CA LEU A 255 5.62 -15.62 -15.78
C LEU A 255 4.79 -16.69 -15.08
N ARG A 256 4.99 -17.94 -15.53
CA ARG A 256 4.54 -19.12 -14.82
C ARG A 256 5.25 -19.25 -13.48
N TRP A 257 4.57 -19.80 -12.47
CA TRP A 257 5.12 -19.92 -11.13
C TRP A 257 6.39 -20.77 -11.09
N GLU A 258 6.49 -21.79 -11.95
CA GLU A 258 7.67 -22.65 -12.08
C GLU A 258 8.91 -21.84 -12.48
N THR A 259 8.76 -20.86 -13.37
CA THR A 259 9.85 -19.95 -13.76
C THR A 259 10.29 -19.07 -12.58
N VAL A 260 9.31 -18.51 -11.86
CA VAL A 260 9.59 -17.65 -10.69
C VAL A 260 10.29 -18.45 -9.61
N ARG A 261 9.80 -19.66 -9.34
CA ARG A 261 10.39 -20.60 -8.38
C ARG A 261 11.82 -20.95 -8.77
N LEU A 262 12.04 -21.34 -10.03
CA LEU A 262 13.39 -21.65 -10.54
C LEU A 262 14.33 -20.45 -10.39
N LEU A 263 13.87 -19.25 -10.76
CA LEU A 263 14.66 -18.02 -10.63
C LEU A 263 15.04 -17.72 -9.17
N VAL A 264 14.13 -17.90 -8.23
CA VAL A 264 14.37 -17.62 -6.81
C VAL A 264 15.20 -18.72 -6.15
N GLU A 265 14.77 -19.98 -6.24
CA GLU A 265 15.42 -21.11 -5.55
C GLU A 265 16.83 -21.32 -6.10
N ARG A 266 16.96 -21.59 -7.41
CA ARG A 266 18.25 -21.85 -8.04
C ARG A 266 19.14 -20.60 -8.06
N GLY A 267 18.55 -19.42 -8.25
CA GLY A 267 19.29 -18.17 -8.21
C GLY A 267 19.91 -17.88 -6.83
N THR A 268 19.24 -18.30 -5.75
CA THR A 268 19.74 -18.16 -4.39
C THR A 268 20.77 -19.25 -4.07
N GLU A 269 20.46 -20.51 -4.40
CA GLU A 269 21.35 -21.66 -4.13
C GLU A 269 22.69 -21.57 -4.87
N GLU A 270 22.69 -21.03 -6.09
CA GLU A 270 23.90 -20.88 -6.92
C GLU A 270 24.61 -19.52 -6.72
N ASP A 271 24.26 -18.72 -5.71
CA ASP A 271 24.79 -17.35 -5.45
C ASP A 271 24.74 -16.43 -6.70
N MET A 272 23.68 -16.55 -7.48
CA MET A 272 23.49 -15.75 -8.69
C MET A 272 22.84 -14.39 -8.38
N LEU A 273 22.18 -14.26 -7.24
CA LEU A 273 21.45 -13.06 -6.83
C LEU A 273 22.27 -12.25 -5.83
N CYS A 274 22.63 -11.01 -6.18
CA CYS A 274 23.13 -10.06 -5.19
C CYS A 274 21.97 -9.50 -4.35
N THR A 275 22.30 -8.79 -3.26
CA THR A 275 21.33 -8.15 -2.35
C THR A 275 20.30 -7.30 -3.07
N VAL A 276 20.74 -6.51 -4.06
CA VAL A 276 19.87 -5.65 -4.87
C VAL A 276 18.90 -6.49 -5.70
N SER A 277 19.38 -7.57 -6.34
CA SER A 277 18.53 -8.51 -7.08
C SER A 277 17.52 -9.21 -6.17
N LYS A 278 17.91 -9.61 -4.96
CA LYS A 278 17.00 -10.16 -3.96
C LYS A 278 15.93 -9.14 -3.56
N ALA A 279 16.30 -7.87 -3.33
CA ALA A 279 15.36 -6.80 -3.03
C ALA A 279 14.36 -6.55 -4.17
N ILE A 280 14.83 -6.55 -5.42
CA ILE A 280 13.99 -6.42 -6.62
C ILE A 280 12.95 -7.54 -6.68
N LEU A 281 13.37 -8.78 -6.43
CA LEU A 281 12.47 -9.94 -6.45
C LEU A 281 11.46 -9.90 -5.30
N VAL A 282 11.87 -9.51 -4.10
CA VAL A 282 10.96 -9.35 -2.95
C VAL A 282 9.91 -8.27 -3.24
N ASP A 283 10.32 -7.09 -3.74
CA ASP A 283 9.41 -6.01 -4.13
C ASP A 283 8.44 -6.47 -5.22
N ALA A 284 8.93 -7.10 -6.28
CA ALA A 284 8.10 -7.60 -7.37
C ALA A 284 7.09 -8.65 -6.90
N LEU A 285 7.48 -9.58 -6.02
CA LEU A 285 6.59 -10.56 -5.42
C LEU A 285 5.53 -9.88 -4.56
N GLN A 286 5.93 -8.91 -3.73
CA GLN A 286 5.02 -8.18 -2.85
C GLN A 286 3.97 -7.39 -3.65
N VAL A 287 4.39 -6.73 -4.73
CA VAL A 287 3.54 -5.97 -5.66
C VAL A 287 2.53 -6.86 -6.37
N LYS A 288 2.96 -8.04 -6.84
CA LYS A 288 2.07 -9.06 -7.42
C LYS A 288 1.03 -9.57 -6.40
N GLY A 289 1.38 -9.54 -5.12
CA GLY A 289 0.55 -9.99 -4.01
C GLY A 289 0.90 -11.41 -3.56
N ILE A 290 1.49 -11.53 -2.37
CA ILE A 290 1.90 -12.83 -1.80
C ILE A 290 0.94 -13.37 -0.73
N ARG A 291 -0.02 -12.57 -0.28
CA ARG A 291 -0.84 -12.83 0.92
C ARG A 291 -1.50 -14.20 0.98
N PHE A 292 -1.90 -14.69 -0.19
CA PHE A 292 -2.61 -15.97 -0.33
C PHE A 292 -1.84 -16.98 -1.19
N ASN A 293 -0.61 -16.64 -1.59
CA ASN A 293 0.26 -17.54 -2.33
C ASN A 293 1.36 -18.06 -1.39
N ARG A 294 1.14 -19.26 -0.83
CA ARG A 294 2.10 -19.90 0.08
C ARG A 294 3.48 -20.09 -0.55
N ALA A 295 3.53 -20.43 -1.84
CA ALA A 295 4.79 -20.63 -2.53
C ALA A 295 5.55 -19.29 -2.68
N ALA A 296 4.84 -18.18 -2.94
CA ALA A 296 5.44 -16.85 -2.94
C ALA A 296 5.95 -16.41 -1.56
N GLN A 297 5.22 -16.73 -0.49
CA GLN A 297 5.70 -16.48 0.87
C GLN A 297 6.96 -17.30 1.19
N GLN A 298 7.04 -18.55 0.74
CA GLN A 298 8.24 -19.38 0.90
C GLN A 298 9.42 -18.86 0.07
N ALA A 299 9.17 -18.38 -1.15
CA ALA A 299 10.18 -17.75 -1.98
C ALA A 299 10.74 -16.47 -1.32
N VAL A 300 9.88 -15.59 -0.79
CA VAL A 300 10.29 -14.40 -0.04
C VAL A 300 11.10 -14.78 1.21
N ARG A 301 10.63 -15.79 1.96
CA ARG A 301 11.38 -16.34 3.11
C ARG A 301 12.77 -16.81 2.69
N GLY A 302 12.89 -17.61 1.64
CA GLY A 302 14.18 -18.11 1.15
C GLY A 302 15.14 -16.98 0.78
N LEU A 303 14.65 -15.96 0.05
CA LEU A 303 15.44 -14.77 -0.28
C LEU A 303 15.93 -14.04 0.97
N ILE A 304 15.06 -13.83 1.96
CA ILE A 304 15.40 -13.15 3.20
C ILE A 304 16.41 -13.94 4.04
N LEU A 305 16.17 -15.24 4.24
CA LEU A 305 17.04 -16.11 5.03
C LEU A 305 18.42 -16.31 4.39
N SER A 306 18.52 -16.10 3.07
CA SER A 306 19.81 -16.16 2.35
C SER A 306 20.73 -14.97 2.59
N CYS A 307 20.23 -13.89 3.22
CA CYS A 307 21.03 -12.70 3.51
C CYS A 307 21.50 -12.72 4.96
N THR A 308 22.76 -12.37 5.21
CA THR A 308 23.36 -12.33 6.56
C THR A 308 24.08 -11.01 6.81
N GLY A 309 24.23 -10.63 8.08
CA GLY A 309 24.91 -9.42 8.54
C GLY A 309 24.48 -8.16 7.79
N GLN A 310 25.46 -7.45 7.23
CA GLN A 310 25.22 -6.20 6.49
C GLN A 310 24.34 -6.42 5.25
N GLU A 311 24.43 -7.58 4.60
CA GLU A 311 23.61 -7.90 3.43
C GLU A 311 22.12 -7.84 3.77
N LEU A 312 21.77 -8.39 4.93
CA LEU A 312 20.40 -8.40 5.41
C LEU A 312 19.94 -6.99 5.77
N THR A 313 20.76 -6.21 6.47
CA THR A 313 20.44 -4.81 6.80
C THR A 313 20.21 -3.97 5.55
N THR A 314 21.06 -4.13 4.52
CA THR A 314 20.89 -3.48 3.22
C THR A 314 19.61 -3.95 2.53
N LEU A 315 19.31 -5.25 2.51
CA LEU A 315 18.07 -5.79 1.95
C LEU A 315 16.83 -5.14 2.58
N LYS A 316 16.78 -5.07 3.92
CA LYS A 316 15.66 -4.47 4.65
C LYS A 316 15.46 -2.99 4.26
N ASN A 317 16.55 -2.20 4.24
CA ASN A 317 16.48 -0.79 3.84
C ASN A 317 16.03 -0.61 2.38
N LEU A 318 16.47 -1.47 1.45
CA LEU A 318 16.04 -1.41 0.05
C LEU A 318 14.55 -1.71 -0.15
N ILE A 319 14.00 -2.62 0.67
CA ILE A 319 12.56 -2.92 0.68
C ILE A 319 11.80 -1.69 1.19
N ASP A 320 12.22 -1.09 2.30
CA ASP A 320 11.59 0.07 2.90
C ASP A 320 11.70 1.35 2.04
N GLY A 321 12.76 1.46 1.24
CA GLY A 321 12.99 2.56 0.29
C GLY A 321 12.14 2.51 -0.98
N SER A 322 11.02 1.77 -0.97
CA SER A 322 10.17 1.60 -2.15
C SER A 322 9.45 2.84 -2.62
N GLY A 323 9.32 3.85 -1.76
CA GLY A 323 8.48 5.01 -2.04
C GLY A 323 7.00 4.68 -2.25
N SER A 324 6.57 3.56 -1.68
CA SER A 324 5.19 3.07 -1.74
C SER A 324 4.80 2.37 -0.43
N TYR A 325 3.53 2.03 -0.28
CA TYR A 325 3.05 1.30 0.91
C TYR A 325 3.59 -0.15 1.00
N HIS A 326 4.23 -0.65 -0.07
CA HIS A 326 4.95 -1.93 -0.06
C HIS A 326 6.30 -1.77 0.65
N ASN A 327 6.27 -1.93 1.97
CA ASN A 327 7.45 -1.89 2.84
C ASN A 327 7.60 -3.21 3.62
N LEU A 328 8.70 -3.33 4.36
CA LEU A 328 9.04 -4.54 5.11
C LEU A 328 8.03 -4.83 6.22
N TYR A 329 7.51 -3.77 6.86
CA TYR A 329 6.50 -3.91 7.90
C TYR A 329 5.23 -4.58 7.35
N LYS A 330 4.71 -4.08 6.24
CA LYS A 330 3.58 -4.67 5.53
C LYS A 330 3.92 -6.08 5.08
N LEU A 331 5.11 -6.30 4.52
CA LEU A 331 5.54 -7.61 4.05
C LEU A 331 5.43 -8.66 5.16
N VAL A 332 6.01 -8.39 6.33
CA VAL A 332 6.14 -9.38 7.41
C VAL A 332 4.84 -9.53 8.21
N TYR A 333 4.17 -8.42 8.56
CA TYR A 333 3.01 -8.46 9.46
C TYR A 333 1.66 -8.56 8.76
N VAL A 334 1.56 -8.19 7.48
CA VAL A 334 0.31 -8.19 6.71
C VAL A 334 0.33 -9.22 5.59
N ASP A 335 1.37 -9.20 4.76
CA ASP A 335 1.43 -10.03 3.55
C ASP A 335 1.87 -11.47 3.85
N ILE A 336 2.77 -11.71 4.81
CA ILE A 336 3.10 -13.08 5.24
C ILE A 336 2.05 -13.56 6.23
N THR A 337 1.15 -14.42 5.76
CA THR A 337 0.04 -14.97 6.55
C THR A 337 0.42 -16.25 7.30
N SER A 338 1.44 -16.98 6.84
CA SER A 338 1.96 -18.15 7.56
C SER A 338 2.70 -17.73 8.82
N TYR A 339 2.18 -18.10 9.99
CA TYR A 339 2.80 -17.81 11.28
C TYR A 339 4.21 -18.39 11.40
N ALA A 340 4.41 -19.66 10.98
CA ALA A 340 5.72 -20.30 10.99
C ALA A 340 6.74 -19.53 10.12
N CYS A 341 6.34 -19.20 8.89
CA CYS A 341 7.17 -18.41 7.98
C CYS A 341 7.58 -17.06 8.58
N ARG A 342 6.61 -16.35 9.19
CA ARG A 342 6.89 -15.08 9.88
C ARG A 342 7.86 -15.25 11.04
N GLN A 343 7.67 -16.26 11.89
CA GLN A 343 8.54 -16.50 13.04
C GLN A 343 9.97 -16.84 12.63
N GLU A 344 10.14 -17.61 11.55
CA GLU A 344 11.47 -17.92 11.03
C GLU A 344 12.19 -16.67 10.51
N ILE A 345 11.47 -15.79 9.79
CA ILE A 345 12.03 -14.50 9.33
C ILE A 345 12.39 -13.59 10.51
N LEU A 346 11.51 -13.46 11.51
CA LEU A 346 11.77 -12.65 12.70
C LEU A 346 12.90 -13.22 13.56
N GLY A 347 13.00 -14.55 13.67
CA GLY A 347 14.10 -15.24 14.33
C GLY A 347 15.43 -14.98 13.65
N HIS A 348 15.46 -15.07 12.32
CA HIS A 348 16.64 -14.73 11.51
C HIS A 348 17.05 -13.27 11.67
N PHE A 349 16.08 -12.34 11.61
CA PHE A 349 16.33 -10.92 11.85
C PHE A 349 16.95 -10.66 13.22
N ALA A 350 16.48 -11.35 14.25
CA ALA A 350 17.03 -11.21 15.60
C ALA A 350 18.46 -11.74 15.71
N ALA A 351 18.74 -12.92 15.13
CA ALA A 351 20.07 -13.53 15.17
C ALA A 351 21.10 -12.66 14.42
N GLU A 352 20.78 -12.25 13.19
CA GLU A 352 21.67 -11.43 12.37
C GLU A 352 21.86 -10.02 12.94
N ALA A 353 20.84 -9.47 13.62
CA ALA A 353 20.97 -8.19 14.29
C ALA A 353 21.98 -8.21 15.46
N GLU A 354 22.03 -9.31 16.22
CA GLU A 354 23.01 -9.48 17.28
C GLU A 354 24.43 -9.54 16.70
N VAL A 355 24.62 -10.29 15.61
CA VAL A 355 25.90 -10.37 14.89
C VAL A 355 26.31 -9.00 14.35
N ALA A 356 25.39 -8.27 13.72
CA ALA A 356 25.65 -6.94 13.18
C ALA A 356 26.09 -5.95 14.27
N ARG A 357 25.35 -5.91 15.39
CA ARG A 357 25.71 -5.06 16.54
C ARG A 357 27.05 -5.46 17.17
N GLY A 358 27.32 -6.75 17.27
CA GLY A 358 28.59 -7.26 17.78
C GLY A 358 29.79 -6.82 16.95
N LYS A 359 29.66 -6.87 15.61
CA LYS A 359 30.70 -6.41 14.68
C LYS A 359 30.93 -4.90 14.71
N LEU A 360 29.87 -4.12 14.86
CA LEU A 360 29.95 -2.64 14.91
C LEU A 360 30.30 -2.11 16.31
N GLY A 361 30.21 -2.94 17.35
CA GLY A 361 30.34 -2.50 18.74
C GLY A 361 29.16 -1.66 19.24
N GLY A 362 28.07 -1.57 18.47
CA GLY A 362 26.97 -0.62 18.71
C GLY A 362 25.77 -0.85 17.78
N ALA A 363 24.88 0.13 17.70
CA ALA A 363 23.78 0.12 16.75
C ALA A 363 24.29 0.39 15.33
N ALA A 364 23.60 -0.14 14.32
CA ALA A 364 23.87 0.15 12.90
C ALA A 364 23.46 1.58 12.47
N GLY A 365 22.71 2.27 13.33
CA GLY A 365 22.18 3.62 13.10
C GLY A 365 20.97 3.86 14.00
N VAL A 366 20.23 4.93 13.72
CA VAL A 366 19.01 5.28 14.46
C VAL A 366 17.81 5.31 13.52
N LYS A 367 16.75 4.55 13.83
CA LYS A 367 15.44 4.70 13.18
C LYS A 367 14.66 5.80 13.89
N VAL A 368 14.26 6.83 13.16
CA VAL A 368 13.46 7.94 13.68
C VAL A 368 12.01 7.70 13.30
N LEU A 369 11.19 7.29 14.27
CA LEU A 369 9.76 7.14 14.09
C LEU A 369 9.08 8.45 14.42
N SER A 370 8.26 8.97 13.52
CA SER A 370 7.57 10.24 13.66
C SER A 370 6.11 10.12 13.31
N ASP A 371 5.22 10.83 13.99
CA ASP A 371 3.89 11.10 13.43
C ASP A 371 3.94 12.14 12.29
N ILE A 372 2.85 12.32 11.54
CA ILE A 372 2.74 13.29 10.44
C ILE A 372 1.91 14.50 10.88
N ASP A 373 0.69 14.26 11.36
CA ASP A 373 -0.29 15.32 11.58
C ASP A 373 0.03 16.00 12.93
N ASP A 374 0.11 17.34 12.95
CA ASP A 374 0.56 18.14 14.10
C ASP A 374 1.97 17.85 14.64
N THR A 375 2.73 16.98 13.96
CA THR A 375 4.15 16.70 14.22
C THR A 375 5.03 17.17 13.06
N LEU A 376 4.85 16.64 11.85
CA LEU A 376 5.55 17.13 10.65
C LEU A 376 4.87 18.36 10.05
N TYR A 377 3.54 18.32 9.95
CA TYR A 377 2.72 19.37 9.37
C TYR A 377 1.67 19.86 10.35
N SER A 378 1.48 21.18 10.42
CA SER A 378 0.35 21.77 11.13
C SER A 378 -0.96 21.46 10.42
N SER A 379 -1.94 20.97 11.19
CA SER A 379 -3.31 20.77 10.71
C SER A 379 -4.10 22.07 10.54
N GLY A 380 -3.68 23.15 11.19
CA GLY A 380 -4.47 24.37 11.33
C GLY A 380 -5.71 24.21 12.24
N GLY A 381 -5.80 23.12 13.02
CA GLY A 381 -6.82 22.93 14.04
C GLY A 381 -8.21 22.54 13.52
N LEU A 382 -8.27 21.99 12.31
CA LEU A 382 -9.49 21.44 11.69
C LEU A 382 -9.69 19.99 12.13
N PHE A 383 -10.64 19.77 13.04
CA PHE A 383 -11.10 18.43 13.41
C PHE A 383 -11.63 17.67 12.17
N PRO A 384 -11.35 16.36 12.01
CA PRO A 384 -10.67 15.45 12.95
C PRO A 384 -9.14 15.41 12.82
N ALA A 385 -8.54 16.20 11.94
CA ALA A 385 -7.17 16.03 11.47
C ALA A 385 -6.15 16.93 12.19
N GLY A 386 -6.32 17.16 13.49
CA GLY A 386 -5.37 17.88 14.34
C GLY A 386 -6.03 19.03 15.12
N CYS A 387 -5.25 19.67 15.99
CA CYS A 387 -5.68 20.63 16.99
C CYS A 387 -4.77 21.85 17.12
N ASP A 388 -3.58 21.86 16.51
CA ASP A 388 -2.69 23.02 16.58
C ASP A 388 -3.24 24.20 15.74
N ARG A 389 -3.41 25.35 16.39
CA ARG A 389 -3.88 26.60 15.78
C ARG A 389 -2.81 27.69 15.76
N ARG A 390 -1.61 27.41 16.29
CA ARG A 390 -0.52 28.39 16.41
C ARG A 390 0.20 28.60 15.08
N PHE A 391 0.16 27.60 14.20
CA PHE A 391 0.80 27.61 12.89
C PHE A 391 -0.23 27.56 11.76
N PRO A 392 0.07 28.15 10.59
CA PRO A 392 -0.79 28.03 9.41
C PRO A 392 -1.08 26.57 9.07
N GLY A 393 -2.31 26.29 8.64
CA GLY A 393 -2.68 24.94 8.20
C GLY A 393 -1.86 24.52 6.98
N HIS A 394 -1.49 23.24 6.96
CA HIS A 394 -0.65 22.62 5.93
C HIS A 394 0.75 23.24 5.76
N ALA A 395 1.28 23.87 6.81
CA ALA A 395 2.69 24.26 6.88
C ALA A 395 3.51 23.17 7.58
N VAL A 396 4.72 22.90 7.07
CA VAL A 396 5.72 22.10 7.80
C VAL A 396 6.19 22.91 8.99
N TYR A 397 6.40 22.26 10.14
CA TYR A 397 6.93 22.96 11.30
C TYR A 397 8.40 23.38 11.12
N PRO A 398 8.75 24.65 11.41
CA PRO A 398 10.10 25.16 11.22
C PRO A 398 11.17 24.36 11.98
N GLY A 399 12.26 24.02 11.29
CA GLY A 399 13.41 23.30 11.80
C GLY A 399 13.21 21.80 12.00
N TYR A 400 11.98 21.27 11.81
CA TYR A 400 11.72 19.85 12.04
C TYR A 400 12.44 18.92 11.05
N PRO A 401 12.42 19.19 9.73
CA PRO A 401 13.14 18.34 8.78
C PRO A 401 14.65 18.29 9.06
N SER A 402 15.25 19.42 9.45
CA SER A 402 16.64 19.49 9.88
C SER A 402 16.90 18.71 11.17
N LEU A 403 15.98 18.75 12.14
CA LEU A 403 16.10 17.93 13.34
C LEU A 403 16.01 16.43 13.02
N LEU A 404 15.11 16.02 12.10
CA LEU A 404 15.04 14.63 11.64
C LEU A 404 16.36 14.17 11.01
N ARG A 405 17.02 15.04 10.23
CA ARG A 405 18.37 14.78 9.68
C ARG A 405 19.41 14.58 10.77
N VAL A 406 19.40 15.42 11.80
CA VAL A 406 20.32 15.30 12.93
C VAL A 406 20.10 13.99 13.70
N LEU A 407 18.84 13.59 13.88
CA LEU A 407 18.47 12.35 14.58
C LEU A 407 18.75 11.09 13.75
N ASP A 408 18.67 11.17 12.42
CA ASP A 408 19.05 10.12 11.48
C ASP A 408 20.59 10.05 11.35
N ARG A 409 21.21 9.68 12.46
CA ARG A 409 22.68 9.56 12.59
C ARG A 409 23.24 8.58 11.56
N ASP A 410 24.44 8.91 11.09
CA ASP A 410 25.20 8.08 10.15
C ASP A 410 24.50 7.91 8.79
N TRP A 411 23.61 8.84 8.43
CA TRP A 411 23.05 8.93 7.10
C TRP A 411 24.12 9.39 6.09
N GLU A 412 24.21 8.65 4.98
CA GLU A 412 25.07 8.99 3.85
C GLU A 412 24.28 8.84 2.55
N ALA A 413 24.39 9.83 1.66
CA ALA A 413 23.70 9.80 0.36
C ALA A 413 24.08 8.60 -0.52
N SER A 414 25.30 8.07 -0.37
CA SER A 414 25.82 6.91 -1.09
C SER A 414 25.30 5.56 -0.58
N THR A 415 24.70 5.54 0.61
CA THR A 415 24.30 4.31 1.29
C THR A 415 22.77 4.19 1.26
N PRO A 416 22.21 3.04 0.89
CA PRO A 416 20.76 2.83 0.97
C PRO A 416 20.32 2.77 2.43
N SER A 417 19.92 3.92 2.97
CA SER A 417 19.36 4.09 4.31
C SER A 417 17.92 4.58 4.22
N CYS A 418 17.02 3.94 4.96
CA CYS A 418 15.60 4.33 5.08
C CYS A 418 15.27 4.40 6.57
N ASN A 419 15.84 5.39 7.24
CA ASN A 419 15.82 5.50 8.69
C ASN A 419 14.70 6.41 9.21
N LEU A 420 14.18 7.29 8.36
CA LEU A 420 12.98 8.06 8.63
C LEU A 420 11.72 7.22 8.39
N VAL A 421 10.87 7.14 9.41
CA VAL A 421 9.68 6.32 9.41
C VAL A 421 8.51 7.14 9.94
N PHE A 422 7.49 7.34 9.11
CA PHE A 422 6.29 8.04 9.53
C PHE A 422 5.19 7.06 9.94
N LEU A 423 4.68 7.21 11.16
CA LEU A 423 3.47 6.58 11.65
C LEU A 423 2.29 7.44 11.21
N SER A 424 1.26 6.84 10.64
CA SER A 424 0.03 7.57 10.34
C SER A 424 -1.16 6.95 11.03
N ALA A 425 -1.95 7.79 11.71
CA ALA A 425 -3.29 7.45 12.13
C ALA A 425 -4.28 7.48 10.95
N ARG A 426 -3.90 8.01 9.78
CA ARG A 426 -4.78 8.07 8.61
C ARG A 426 -5.13 6.65 8.17
N PRO A 427 -6.41 6.40 7.91
CA PRO A 427 -6.85 5.07 7.61
C PRO A 427 -6.37 4.66 6.22
N HIS A 428 -5.90 3.41 6.10
CA HIS A 428 -5.68 2.75 4.81
C HIS A 428 -6.94 2.75 3.94
N LEU A 429 -7.17 3.75 3.09
CA LEU A 429 -8.34 3.76 2.22
C LEU A 429 -8.16 2.74 1.09
N TYR A 430 -9.25 2.06 0.69
CA TYR A 430 -9.25 1.08 -0.41
C TYR A 430 -8.51 1.64 -1.65
N LYS A 431 -7.51 0.88 -2.13
CA LYS A 431 -6.56 1.25 -3.23
C LYS A 431 -5.58 2.37 -2.91
N ASP A 432 -5.10 2.46 -1.68
CA ASP A 432 -3.89 3.21 -1.31
C ASP A 432 -3.98 4.74 -1.52
N LEU A 433 -5.21 5.28 -1.68
CA LEU A 433 -5.44 6.69 -2.03
C LEU A 433 -4.95 7.68 -0.95
N SER A 434 -4.99 7.27 0.32
CA SER A 434 -4.49 8.05 1.46
C SER A 434 -2.96 8.07 1.54
N GLU A 435 -2.34 6.95 1.23
CA GLU A 435 -0.91 6.71 1.24
C GLU A 435 -0.26 7.46 0.09
N ASP A 436 -0.87 7.43 -1.09
CA ASP A 436 -0.39 8.16 -2.27
C ASP A 436 -0.27 9.66 -2.00
N ARG A 437 -1.21 10.26 -1.25
CA ARG A 437 -1.10 11.67 -0.83
C ARG A 437 0.08 11.91 0.10
N SER A 438 0.30 11.00 1.05
CA SER A 438 1.42 11.11 2.00
C SER A 438 2.76 10.93 1.29
N TYR A 439 2.84 10.01 0.31
CA TYR A 439 4.04 9.84 -0.50
C TYR A 439 4.26 10.98 -1.50
N GLN A 440 3.22 11.61 -2.02
CA GLN A 440 3.34 12.84 -2.81
C GLN A 440 3.94 13.98 -1.98
N LEU A 441 3.51 14.13 -0.74
CA LEU A 441 4.08 15.08 0.22
C LEU A 441 5.56 14.80 0.49
N PHE A 442 5.93 13.54 0.71
CA PHE A 442 7.33 13.18 0.91
C PHE A 442 8.18 13.45 -0.34
N ARG A 443 7.63 13.22 -1.54
CA ARG A 443 8.31 13.59 -2.79
C ARG A 443 8.57 15.08 -2.87
N SER A 444 7.57 15.93 -2.61
CA SER A 444 7.78 17.38 -2.66
C SER A 444 8.83 17.84 -1.66
N LEU A 445 8.81 17.33 -0.43
CA LEU A 445 9.81 17.69 0.58
C LEU A 445 11.24 17.27 0.23
N VAL A 446 11.41 16.11 -0.40
CA VAL A 446 12.72 15.64 -0.85
C VAL A 446 13.18 16.42 -2.09
N ASP A 447 12.28 16.68 -3.04
CA ASP A 447 12.58 17.43 -4.27
C ASP A 447 12.94 18.90 -3.97
N GLU A 448 12.32 19.49 -2.96
CA GLU A 448 12.63 20.84 -2.44
C GLU A 448 13.90 20.87 -1.57
N GLY A 449 14.53 19.72 -1.30
CA GLY A 449 15.72 19.62 -0.45
C GLY A 449 15.46 19.84 1.04
N ARG A 450 14.20 19.89 1.48
CA ARG A 450 13.82 20.09 2.88
C ARG A 450 13.97 18.82 3.70
N MET A 451 13.71 17.66 3.10
CA MET A 451 13.92 16.36 3.74
C MET A 451 15.12 15.64 3.12
N HIS A 452 16.06 15.20 3.96
CA HIS A 452 17.33 14.63 3.49
C HIS A 452 17.20 13.21 2.92
N SER A 453 16.17 12.47 3.32
CA SER A 453 15.95 11.09 2.88
C SER A 453 14.47 10.79 2.64
N PHE A 454 14.20 9.87 1.72
CA PHE A 454 12.84 9.45 1.43
C PHE A 454 12.33 8.51 2.53
N PRO A 455 11.21 8.82 3.21
CA PRO A 455 10.80 8.07 4.39
C PRO A 455 9.90 6.87 4.07
N THR A 456 9.78 5.97 5.05
CA THR A 456 8.83 4.85 5.02
C THR A 456 7.54 5.21 5.75
N LEU A 457 6.37 4.95 5.15
CA LEU A 457 5.07 5.16 5.80
C LEU A 457 4.55 3.88 6.45
N LEU A 458 4.17 3.95 7.73
CA LEU A 458 3.49 2.93 8.51
C LEU A 458 2.02 3.34 8.74
N PRO A 459 1.13 2.96 7.82
CA PRO A 459 -0.27 3.37 7.82
C PRO A 459 -1.15 2.77 8.94
N GLY A 460 -2.24 3.48 9.26
CA GLY A 460 -3.26 3.12 10.24
C GLY A 460 -4.38 2.26 9.65
N HIS A 461 -5.22 1.61 10.47
CA HIS A 461 -6.36 0.82 9.97
C HIS A 461 -7.60 1.70 10.01
N LEU A 462 -8.35 1.66 8.91
CA LEU A 462 -9.69 2.22 8.75
C LEU A 462 -10.55 2.13 9.98
N ARG A 463 -10.72 0.92 10.50
CA ARG A 463 -11.65 0.66 11.60
C ARG A 463 -11.26 1.46 12.85
N ASP A 464 -10.00 1.40 13.26
CA ASP A 464 -9.57 2.02 14.51
C ASP A 464 -9.61 3.54 14.41
N SER A 465 -9.17 4.12 13.29
CA SER A 465 -9.17 5.58 13.08
C SER A 465 -10.58 6.14 12.97
N PHE A 466 -11.49 5.44 12.26
CA PHE A 466 -12.88 5.86 12.12
C PHE A 466 -13.63 5.81 13.46
N TRP A 467 -13.54 4.69 14.19
CA TRP A 467 -14.20 4.56 15.49
C TRP A 467 -13.59 5.48 16.54
N SER A 468 -12.27 5.72 16.51
CA SER A 468 -11.61 6.65 17.44
C SER A 468 -11.99 8.10 17.15
N ALA A 469 -12.07 8.50 15.88
CA ALA A 469 -12.53 9.84 15.51
C ALA A 469 -14.00 10.07 15.92
N LEU A 470 -14.87 9.08 15.69
CA LEU A 470 -16.26 9.13 16.15
C LEU A 470 -16.33 9.20 17.68
N ALA A 471 -15.58 8.34 18.38
CA ALA A 471 -15.53 8.34 19.83
C ALA A 471 -14.98 9.67 20.38
N ALA A 472 -13.96 10.26 19.75
CA ALA A 472 -13.37 11.53 20.16
C ALA A 472 -14.36 12.71 20.05
N ALA A 473 -15.27 12.68 19.08
CA ALA A 473 -16.34 13.67 18.97
C ALA A 473 -17.28 13.67 20.19
N PHE A 474 -17.43 12.53 20.87
CA PHE A 474 -18.31 12.40 22.04
C PHE A 474 -17.55 12.36 23.38
N LEU A 475 -16.32 11.82 23.41
CA LEU A 475 -15.55 11.51 24.63
C LEU A 475 -14.28 12.37 24.76
N GLY A 476 -14.02 13.30 23.84
CA GLY A 476 -12.82 14.14 23.84
C GLY A 476 -11.54 13.32 23.63
N SER A 477 -10.45 13.72 24.30
CA SER A 477 -9.12 13.10 24.09
C SER A 477 -9.07 11.61 24.46
N SER A 478 -9.94 11.16 25.36
CA SER A 478 -10.08 9.74 25.73
C SER A 478 -10.48 8.83 24.54
N GLY A 479 -11.14 9.39 23.52
CA GLY A 479 -11.48 8.65 22.29
C GLY A 479 -10.26 8.19 21.48
N TRP A 480 -9.08 8.80 21.70
CA TRP A 480 -7.84 8.49 21.01
C TRP A 480 -7.00 7.39 21.69
N HIS A 481 -7.45 6.83 22.81
CA HIS A 481 -6.70 5.81 23.56
C HIS A 481 -6.31 4.60 22.69
N ALA A 482 -7.23 4.14 21.85
CA ALA A 482 -6.97 3.03 20.91
C ALA A 482 -5.87 3.37 19.89
N VAL A 483 -5.77 4.64 19.46
CA VAL A 483 -4.72 5.10 18.53
C VAL A 483 -3.36 5.10 19.22
N GLY A 484 -3.27 5.62 20.45
CA GLY A 484 -2.02 5.59 21.22
C GLY A 484 -1.49 4.18 21.51
N GLU A 485 -2.36 3.27 21.99
CA GLU A 485 -1.97 1.85 22.16
C GLU A 485 -1.51 1.21 20.87
N ARG A 486 -2.14 1.57 19.76
CA ARG A 486 -1.80 1.02 18.48
C ARG A 486 -0.46 1.53 17.97
N LYS A 487 -0.18 2.83 18.08
CA LYS A 487 1.15 3.39 17.76
C LYS A 487 2.24 2.69 18.56
N PHE A 488 2.00 2.43 19.84
CA PHE A 488 2.88 1.61 20.67
C PHE A 488 3.06 0.17 20.13
N ARG A 489 1.99 -0.54 19.77
CA ARG A 489 2.09 -1.89 19.18
C ARG A 489 2.83 -1.89 17.84
N THR A 490 2.60 -0.88 17.00
CA THR A 490 3.32 -0.69 15.73
C THR A 490 4.81 -0.45 15.99
N TYR A 491 5.17 0.38 16.96
CA TYR A 491 6.56 0.58 17.38
C TYR A 491 7.22 -0.74 17.82
N LEU A 492 6.56 -1.55 18.65
CA LEU A 492 7.13 -2.82 19.10
C LEU A 492 7.39 -3.79 17.94
N ARG A 493 6.44 -3.89 17.01
CA ARG A 493 6.57 -4.70 15.79
C ARG A 493 7.66 -4.16 14.87
N TYR A 494 7.72 -2.85 14.66
CA TYR A 494 8.76 -2.26 13.84
C TYR A 494 10.15 -2.48 14.47
N ARG A 495 10.26 -2.37 15.80
CA ARG A 495 11.47 -2.67 16.57
C ARG A 495 11.94 -4.12 16.41
N GLU A 496 11.02 -5.07 16.26
CA GLU A 496 11.36 -6.47 16.00
C GLU A 496 12.02 -6.68 14.62
N LEU A 497 11.69 -5.85 13.63
CA LEU A 497 12.27 -5.94 12.29
C LEU A 497 13.72 -5.43 12.23
N TYR A 498 14.04 -4.44 13.07
CA TYR A 498 15.27 -3.65 13.01
C TYR A 498 16.04 -3.68 14.33
N ARG A 499 16.27 -4.86 14.90
CA ARG A 499 16.95 -5.00 16.19
C ARG A 499 18.41 -4.52 16.16
N GLU A 500 19.00 -4.38 14.98
CA GLU A 500 20.33 -3.82 14.79
C GLU A 500 20.39 -2.30 14.97
N TYR A 501 19.25 -1.59 14.97
CA TYR A 501 19.16 -0.14 15.12
C TYR A 501 18.79 0.30 16.55
N ASP A 502 19.11 1.55 16.88
CA ASP A 502 18.52 2.30 18.00
C ASP A 502 17.34 3.15 17.49
N TYR A 503 16.58 3.76 18.40
CA TYR A 503 15.29 4.38 18.07
C TYR A 503 15.10 5.77 18.69
N CYS A 504 14.48 6.66 17.92
CA CYS A 504 13.87 7.90 18.40
C CYS A 504 12.37 7.86 18.08
N PHE A 505 11.55 8.43 18.95
CA PHE A 505 10.11 8.59 18.71
C PHE A 505 9.74 10.07 18.78
N CYS A 506 9.04 10.57 17.76
CA CYS A 506 8.54 11.94 17.67
C CYS A 506 7.03 11.92 17.45
N GLY A 507 6.29 12.79 18.12
CA GLY A 507 4.85 12.92 17.94
C GLY A 507 4.32 14.18 18.62
N ASP A 508 3.00 14.26 18.80
CA ASP A 508 2.32 15.38 19.46
C ASP A 508 1.51 14.94 20.70
N ASN A 509 0.98 15.89 21.47
CA ASN A 509 0.14 15.59 22.63
C ASN A 509 -1.38 15.65 22.35
N GLY A 510 -1.78 15.69 21.08
CA GLY A 510 -3.16 15.79 20.61
C GLY A 510 -3.85 14.45 20.32
N GLN A 511 -3.22 13.54 19.56
CA GLN A 511 -3.90 12.36 18.97
C GLN A 511 -3.39 10.98 19.45
N GLY A 512 -2.68 10.95 20.59
CA GLY A 512 -2.28 9.72 21.29
C GLY A 512 -0.80 9.38 21.24
N ASP A 513 0.04 10.20 20.61
CA ASP A 513 1.50 9.97 20.57
C ASP A 513 2.15 10.12 21.93
N LEU A 514 1.68 11.06 22.75
CA LEU A 514 2.12 11.17 24.14
C LEU A 514 1.89 9.88 24.93
N LEU A 515 0.69 9.28 24.82
CA LEU A 515 0.38 7.98 25.43
C LEU A 515 1.30 6.88 24.88
N ALA A 516 1.50 6.84 23.56
CA ALA A 516 2.41 5.89 22.94
C ALA A 516 3.85 6.04 23.49
N GLY A 517 4.38 7.26 23.56
CA GLY A 517 5.70 7.57 24.11
C GLY A 517 5.86 7.12 25.56
N GLN A 518 4.84 7.34 26.40
CA GLN A 518 4.83 6.86 27.79
C GLN A 518 4.85 5.33 27.88
N LEU A 519 4.09 4.63 27.03
CA LEU A 519 4.09 3.15 26.96
C LEU A 519 5.45 2.60 26.47
N ILE A 520 6.08 3.27 25.49
CA ILE A 520 7.42 2.92 24.99
C ILE A 520 8.45 3.01 26.12
N LEU A 521 8.43 4.09 26.91
CA LEU A 521 9.33 4.27 28.05
C LEU A 521 9.09 3.24 29.15
N GLN A 522 7.84 2.90 29.43
CA GLN A 522 7.51 1.84 30.38
C GLN A 522 8.08 0.49 29.94
N GLU A 523 7.96 0.14 28.67
CA GLU A 523 8.49 -1.11 28.12
C GLU A 523 10.03 -1.14 28.16
N ARG A 524 10.68 0.00 27.91
CA ARG A 524 12.13 0.17 28.13
C ARG A 524 12.49 -0.15 29.58
N GLY A 525 11.78 0.43 30.55
CA GLY A 525 12.03 0.20 31.98
C GLY A 525 11.84 -1.28 32.38
N ARG A 526 10.80 -1.94 31.85
CA ARG A 526 10.56 -3.38 32.06
C ARG A 526 11.69 -4.24 31.47
N SER A 527 12.13 -3.89 30.26
CA SER A 527 13.25 -4.59 29.60
C SER A 527 14.53 -4.47 30.43
N LEU A 528 14.87 -3.27 30.90
CA LEU A 528 16.05 -3.05 31.75
C LEU A 528 16.01 -3.88 33.05
N ARG A 529 14.85 -3.96 33.71
CA ARG A 529 14.68 -4.78 34.92
C ARG A 529 14.83 -6.27 34.62
N ARG A 530 14.25 -6.75 33.50
CA ARG A 530 14.32 -8.16 33.10
C ARG A 530 15.75 -8.62 32.80
N TYR A 531 16.59 -7.73 32.26
CA TYR A 531 17.98 -8.04 31.90
C TYR A 531 19.02 -7.54 32.93
N GLY A 532 18.61 -7.25 34.17
CA GLY A 532 19.53 -6.98 35.28
C GLY A 532 20.26 -5.63 35.22
N GLY A 533 19.67 -4.61 34.58
CA GLY A 533 20.19 -3.24 34.57
C GLY A 533 21.44 -3.01 33.70
N VAL A 534 22.19 -4.07 33.38
CA VAL A 534 23.22 -4.02 32.35
C VAL A 534 22.49 -3.88 31.02
N ALA A 535 22.79 -2.82 30.25
CA ALA A 535 22.32 -2.71 28.88
C ALA A 535 22.85 -3.93 28.12
N ALA A 536 22.03 -4.99 28.03
CA ALA A 536 22.42 -6.24 27.41
C ALA A 536 23.01 -5.91 26.04
N LYS A 537 24.29 -6.23 25.85
CA LYS A 537 24.99 -6.03 24.58
C LYS A 537 24.12 -6.71 23.51
N GLY A 538 23.67 -5.93 22.53
CA GLY A 538 22.79 -6.42 21.46
C GLY A 538 21.32 -5.98 21.52
N VAL A 539 20.85 -5.30 22.58
CA VAL A 539 19.44 -4.85 22.64
C VAL A 539 19.25 -3.42 22.11
N PRO A 540 18.23 -3.19 21.25
CA PRO A 540 17.80 -1.85 20.83
C PRO A 540 17.59 -0.86 21.97
N ARG A 541 18.16 0.34 21.83
CA ARG A 541 17.98 1.43 22.79
C ARG A 541 17.02 2.47 22.21
N LEU A 542 16.14 2.96 23.07
CA LEU A 542 15.41 4.20 22.83
C LEU A 542 16.27 5.37 23.29
N ARG A 543 16.64 6.25 22.36
CA ARG A 543 17.48 7.43 22.60
C ARG A 543 16.67 8.56 23.20
N CYS A 544 15.53 8.90 22.59
CA CYS A 544 14.64 9.95 23.07
C CYS A 544 13.19 9.74 22.62
N VAL A 545 12.28 10.39 23.34
CA VAL A 545 10.88 10.60 22.95
C VAL A 545 10.65 12.11 22.92
N LEU A 546 10.29 12.66 21.77
CA LEU A 546 9.98 14.07 21.57
C LEU A 546 8.48 14.22 21.36
N ILE A 547 7.84 15.08 22.15
CA ILE A 547 6.41 15.35 22.04
C ILE A 547 6.21 16.86 21.82
N HIS A 548 5.71 17.21 20.64
CA HIS A 548 5.31 18.56 20.30
C HIS A 548 4.01 18.92 21.05
N ARG A 549 4.05 20.00 21.83
CA ARG A 549 2.92 20.46 22.63
C ARG A 549 1.95 21.26 21.76
N VAL A 550 0.84 20.65 21.36
CA VAL A 550 -0.24 21.27 20.57
C VAL A 550 -1.52 21.50 21.38
N LEU A 551 -1.69 20.79 22.49
CA LEU A 551 -2.74 20.99 23.49
C LEU A 551 -2.17 21.40 24.85
N PRO A 552 -2.97 22.09 25.69
CA PRO A 552 -2.68 22.21 27.12
C PRO A 552 -2.59 20.84 27.80
N ASP A 553 -1.66 20.69 28.75
CA ASP A 553 -1.36 19.43 29.43
C ASP A 553 -2.58 18.79 30.10
N GLU A 554 -3.54 19.59 30.58
CA GLU A 554 -4.76 19.10 31.24
C GLU A 554 -5.73 18.41 30.27
N ARG A 555 -5.58 18.68 28.96
CA ARG A 555 -6.41 18.09 27.90
C ARG A 555 -5.70 16.98 27.14
N ALA A 556 -4.39 16.85 27.30
CA ALA A 556 -3.58 15.85 26.63
C ALA A 556 -4.01 14.43 27.04
N LEU A 557 -3.98 13.50 26.09
CA LEU A 557 -4.22 12.08 26.37
C LEU A 557 -2.97 11.49 27.03
N VAL A 558 -3.07 11.22 28.33
CA VAL A 558 -1.97 10.74 29.18
C VAL A 558 -2.31 9.41 29.84
N ARG A 559 -1.30 8.60 30.15
CA ARG A 559 -1.45 7.31 30.86
C ARG A 559 -1.91 7.48 32.31
N GLU A 560 -1.44 8.53 32.97
CA GLU A 560 -1.74 8.85 34.36
C GLU A 560 -2.87 9.90 34.43
N PRO A 561 -3.61 10.02 35.56
CA PRO A 561 -4.62 11.07 35.68
C PRO A 561 -4.00 12.43 35.36
N ALA A 562 -4.71 13.23 34.55
CA ALA A 562 -4.23 14.52 34.04
C ALA A 562 -3.60 15.36 35.17
N PRO A 563 -2.46 16.03 34.92
CA PRO A 563 -1.68 16.72 35.94
C PRO A 563 -2.37 18.03 36.39
N ARG A 564 -3.53 17.93 37.04
CA ARG A 564 -4.28 19.07 37.57
C ARG A 564 -3.43 19.78 38.63
N GLY A 565 -2.87 20.94 38.27
CA GLY A 565 -2.05 21.77 39.17
C GLY A 565 -0.62 21.26 39.41
N ARG A 566 -0.13 20.28 38.64
CA ARG A 566 1.26 19.75 38.75
C ARG A 566 1.96 19.63 37.40
N ALA A 567 1.58 20.46 36.42
CA ALA A 567 2.08 20.34 35.04
C ALA A 567 3.60 20.42 34.95
N GLU A 568 4.24 21.34 35.68
CA GLU A 568 5.71 21.50 35.66
C GLU A 568 6.44 20.29 36.25
N VAL A 569 6.07 19.87 37.47
CA VAL A 569 6.65 18.68 38.12
C VAL A 569 6.44 17.44 37.26
N TRP A 570 5.28 17.30 36.65
CA TRP A 570 4.98 16.18 35.75
C TRP A 570 5.85 16.19 34.49
N ARG A 571 6.12 17.38 33.91
CA ARG A 571 7.05 17.51 32.78
C ARG A 571 8.48 17.16 33.18
N GLU A 572 8.96 17.63 34.33
CA GLU A 572 10.28 17.28 34.86
C GLU A 572 10.41 15.76 35.08
N GLU A 573 9.39 15.11 35.63
CA GLU A 573 9.35 13.66 35.80
C GLU A 573 9.41 12.92 34.46
N LEU A 574 8.69 13.38 33.44
CA LEU A 574 8.72 12.82 32.10
C LEU A 574 10.08 13.04 31.42
N GLU A 575 10.67 14.22 31.60
CA GLU A 575 11.98 14.55 31.07
C GLU A 575 13.05 13.65 31.71
N HIS A 576 13.03 13.45 33.01
CA HIS A 576 13.91 12.49 33.69
C HIS A 576 13.76 11.06 33.13
N GLN A 577 12.56 10.66 32.71
CA GLN A 577 12.31 9.36 32.07
C GLN A 577 12.80 9.30 30.61
N GLY A 578 13.03 10.44 29.95
CA GLY A 578 13.45 10.51 28.55
C GLY A 578 12.40 10.95 27.55
N LEU A 579 11.30 11.55 28.03
CA LEU A 579 10.28 12.19 27.22
C LEU A 579 10.37 13.70 27.36
N ILE A 580 10.67 14.39 26.27
CA ILE A 580 10.80 15.84 26.21
C ILE A 580 9.53 16.39 25.57
N ILE A 581 8.77 17.19 26.32
CA ILE A 581 7.67 17.98 25.78
C ILE A 581 8.23 19.34 25.37
N HIS A 582 8.00 19.77 24.13
CA HIS A 582 8.56 21.01 23.60
C HIS A 582 7.53 21.84 22.82
N ASP A 583 7.79 23.14 22.71
CA ASP A 583 6.95 24.09 21.96
C ASP A 583 7.44 24.37 20.54
N SER A 584 8.73 24.15 20.28
CA SER A 584 9.34 24.32 18.97
C SER A 584 10.42 23.27 18.76
N TYR A 585 10.76 22.97 17.51
CA TYR A 585 11.80 21.98 17.20
C TYR A 585 13.21 22.48 17.48
N VAL A 586 13.42 23.80 17.48
CA VAL A 586 14.63 24.40 18.06
C VAL A 586 14.71 24.11 19.56
N GLY A 587 13.60 24.30 20.30
CA GLY A 587 13.53 23.96 21.73
C GLY A 587 13.79 22.46 21.99
N ALA A 588 13.26 21.58 21.14
CA ALA A 588 13.56 20.15 21.20
C ALA A 588 15.05 19.86 21.00
N ALA A 589 15.69 20.50 20.01
CA ALA A 589 17.12 20.36 19.75
C ALA A 589 17.97 20.86 20.93
N VAL A 590 17.60 21.98 21.55
CA VAL A 590 18.26 22.52 22.76
C VAL A 590 18.17 21.53 23.92
N ALA A 591 16.96 21.01 24.21
CA ALA A 591 16.76 20.05 25.28
C ALA A 591 17.56 18.75 25.05
N LEU A 592 17.61 18.27 23.81
CA LEU A 592 18.44 17.11 23.45
C LEU A 592 19.93 17.38 23.62
N HIS A 593 20.42 18.55 23.20
CA HIS A 593 21.82 18.94 23.38
C HIS A 593 22.22 18.96 24.85
N PHE A 594 21.41 19.57 25.72
CA PHE A 594 21.69 19.59 27.17
C PHE A 594 21.66 18.20 27.79
N ARG A 595 20.75 17.34 27.34
CA ARG A 595 20.60 15.97 27.87
C ARG A 595 21.72 15.04 27.41
N ASP A 596 22.02 15.05 26.12
CA ASP A 596 22.99 14.17 25.47
C ASP A 596 23.64 14.91 24.29
N PRO A 597 24.75 15.64 24.52
CA PRO A 597 25.48 16.34 23.45
C PRO A 597 25.97 15.42 22.33
N SER A 598 26.03 14.10 22.58
CA SER A 598 26.38 13.12 21.54
C SER A 598 25.23 12.86 20.57
N LEU A 599 23.99 13.22 20.92
CA LEU A 599 22.80 13.07 20.08
C LEU A 599 22.53 14.33 19.25
N VAL A 600 22.78 15.52 19.79
CA VAL A 600 22.72 16.80 19.09
C VAL A 600 23.92 17.64 19.51
N SER A 601 24.87 17.86 18.58
CA SER A 601 26.02 18.74 18.83
C SER A 601 25.63 20.22 18.79
N THR A 602 26.51 21.10 19.24
CA THR A 602 26.29 22.56 19.17
C THR A 602 26.15 23.03 17.72
N GLU A 603 26.94 22.49 16.79
CA GLU A 603 26.88 22.80 15.36
C GLU A 603 25.56 22.33 14.75
N GLN A 604 25.10 21.13 15.10
CA GLN A 604 23.81 20.59 14.65
C GLN A 604 22.64 21.40 15.21
N LEU A 605 22.72 21.85 16.46
CA LEU A 605 21.74 22.77 17.03
C LEU A 605 21.70 24.09 16.25
N MET A 606 22.86 24.64 15.88
CA MET A 606 22.91 25.83 15.03
C MET A 606 22.32 25.60 13.64
N GLU A 607 22.51 24.41 13.04
CA GLU A 607 21.89 24.03 11.76
C GLU A 607 20.36 24.01 11.88
N VAL A 608 19.81 23.35 12.91
CA VAL A 608 18.36 23.31 13.16
C VAL A 608 17.80 24.71 13.40
N ALA A 609 18.49 25.54 14.16
CA ALA A 609 18.08 26.92 14.42
C ALA A 609 18.06 27.78 13.15
N ARG A 610 19.09 27.68 12.29
CA ARG A 610 19.13 28.42 11.02
C ARG A 610 18.01 28.00 10.09
N ALA A 611 17.82 26.69 9.90
CA ALA A 611 16.74 26.18 9.07
C ALA A 611 15.37 26.67 9.56
N ALA A 612 15.15 26.69 10.88
CA ALA A 612 13.91 27.21 11.46
C ALA A 612 13.70 28.72 11.30
N MET A 613 14.75 29.50 11.03
CA MET A 613 14.62 30.94 10.72
C MET A 613 14.33 31.19 9.23
N ASP A 614 14.84 30.32 8.36
CA ASP A 614 14.66 30.42 6.91
C ASP A 614 13.25 29.96 6.48
N GLU A 615 12.67 29.03 7.23
CA GLU A 615 11.29 28.50 7.09
C GLU A 615 10.24 29.37 7.79
#